data_AF-R9L5J4-F1
#
_entry.id   AF-R9L5J4-F1
#
_cell.length_a   1.000
_cell.length_b   1.000
_cell.length_c   1.000
_cell.angle_alpha   90.00
_cell.angle_beta   90.00
_cell.angle_gamma   90.00
#
_symmetry.space_group_name_H-M   'P 1'
#
loop_
_entity.id
_entity.type
_entity.pdbx_description
1 polymer ?
#
loop_
_entity_poly.entity_id
_entity_poly.type
_entity_poly.pdbx_seq_one_letter_code
_entity_poly.pdbx_strand_id
1 'polypeptide(L)'
;MATATAAPARRAEIKTRTTAEVKAEATSVYSHWGLSLSDAINMFLIKSIEVGGLPFNLRAEVPSYRALAAKAYQAELNEDGVVVLPADWADDDE
;
A
#
# COMPACT_ATOMS: atom_id res chain seq x y z
N MET A 1 23.17 21.40 -46.42
CA MET A 1 22.98 20.47 -45.30
C MET A 1 22.30 21.24 -44.18
N ALA A 2 21.02 20.98 -43.90
CA ALA A 2 20.28 21.66 -42.85
C ALA A 2 20.50 20.93 -41.52
N THR A 3 21.15 21.60 -40.57
CA THR A 3 21.27 21.12 -39.19
C THR A 3 19.93 21.33 -38.49
N ALA A 4 19.23 20.25 -38.18
CA ALA A 4 18.04 20.30 -37.35
C ALA A 4 18.43 20.60 -35.90
N THR A 5 18.13 21.82 -35.43
CA THR A 5 18.17 22.17 -34.01
C THR A 5 17.15 21.30 -33.27
N ALA A 6 17.62 20.39 -32.43
CA ALA A 6 16.78 19.66 -31.51
C ALA A 6 16.13 20.65 -30.51
N ALA A 7 14.81 20.72 -30.51
CA ALA A 7 14.07 21.54 -29.55
C ALA A 7 14.41 21.09 -28.11
N PRO A 8 14.59 22.01 -27.15
CA PRO A 8 14.90 21.64 -25.78
C PRO A 8 13.76 20.78 -25.22
N ALA A 9 14.11 19.68 -24.56
CA ALA A 9 13.16 18.87 -23.81
C ALA A 9 12.39 19.80 -22.86
N ARG A 10 11.08 19.94 -23.06
CA ARG A 10 10.23 20.75 -22.19
C ARG A 10 10.23 20.09 -20.80
N ARG A 11 11.06 20.62 -19.91
CA ARG A 11 11.10 20.21 -18.50
C ARG A 11 9.93 20.87 -17.79
N ALA A 12 9.16 20.06 -17.06
CA ALA A 12 8.14 20.52 -16.14
C ALA A 12 8.57 20.19 -14.71
N GLU A 13 8.28 21.07 -13.76
CA GLU A 13 8.55 20.86 -12.35
C GLU A 13 7.26 20.45 -11.62
N ILE A 14 7.37 19.49 -10.72
CA ILE A 14 6.26 19.04 -9.86
C ILE A 14 6.68 19.26 -8.41
N LYS A 15 5.87 20.02 -7.66
CA LYS A 15 6.05 20.27 -6.22
C LYS A 15 4.87 19.69 -5.47
N THR A 16 5.14 18.80 -4.52
CA THR A 16 4.12 18.14 -3.69
C THR A 16 4.40 18.40 -2.21
N ARG A 17 3.34 18.40 -1.39
CA ARG A 17 3.43 18.47 0.07
C ARG A 17 3.09 17.10 0.64
N THR A 18 3.86 16.66 1.62
CA THR A 18 3.63 15.41 2.35
C THR A 18 4.22 15.53 3.75
N THR A 19 3.95 14.56 4.62
CA THR A 19 4.55 14.50 5.96
C THR A 19 5.98 13.98 5.89
N ALA A 20 6.79 14.30 6.91
CA ALA A 20 8.16 13.82 7.00
C ALA A 20 8.22 12.28 7.09
N GLU A 21 7.27 11.67 7.80
CA GLU A 21 7.13 10.22 7.95
C GLU A 21 6.88 9.53 6.62
N VAL A 22 5.85 9.97 5.86
CA VAL A 22 5.53 9.40 4.54
C VAL A 22 6.72 9.55 3.59
N LYS A 23 7.43 10.68 3.62
CA LYS A 23 8.64 10.87 2.81
C LYS A 23 9.74 9.88 3.18
N ALA A 24 9.99 9.66 4.47
CA ALA A 24 11.03 8.75 4.95
C ALA A 24 10.72 7.30 4.58
N GLU A 25 9.48 6.85 4.83
CA GLU A 25 9.04 5.51 4.48
C GLU A 25 9.10 5.25 2.98
N ALA A 26 8.54 6.15 2.16
CA ALA A 26 8.59 6.03 0.71
C ALA A 26 10.04 6.00 0.20
N THR A 27 10.93 6.85 0.75
CA THR A 27 12.35 6.84 0.39
C THR A 27 12.99 5.47 0.68
N SER A 28 12.70 4.88 1.84
CA SER A 28 13.23 3.56 2.21
C SER A 28 12.78 2.47 1.22
N VAL A 29 11.50 2.46 0.86
CA VAL A 29 10.93 1.49 -0.09
C VAL A 29 11.61 1.58 -1.46
N TYR A 30 11.72 2.78 -2.04
CA TYR A 30 12.30 2.94 -3.37
C TYR A 30 13.84 2.80 -3.38
N SER A 31 14.51 3.16 -2.27
CA SER A 31 15.96 2.98 -2.15
C SER A 31 16.38 1.51 -2.16
N HIS A 32 15.52 0.61 -1.69
CA HIS A 32 15.76 -0.83 -1.81
C HIS A 32 16.00 -1.26 -3.28
N TRP A 33 15.41 -0.55 -4.24
CA TRP A 33 15.54 -0.81 -5.68
C TRP A 33 16.51 0.17 -6.37
N GLY A 34 17.24 0.98 -5.59
CA GLY A 34 18.18 1.98 -6.13
C GLY A 34 17.50 3.17 -6.80
N LEU A 35 16.22 3.43 -6.50
CA LEU A 35 15.44 4.51 -7.11
C LEU A 35 15.29 5.70 -6.15
N SER A 36 15.41 6.91 -6.70
CA SER A 36 15.04 8.12 -5.96
C SER A 36 13.51 8.30 -5.95
N LEU A 37 13.00 9.13 -5.04
CA LEU A 37 11.58 9.53 -5.05
C LEU A 37 11.18 10.20 -6.37
N SER A 38 12.10 10.96 -7.00
CA SER A 38 11.84 11.60 -8.29
C SER A 38 11.69 10.57 -9.41
N ASP A 39 12.50 9.51 -9.39
CA ASP A 39 12.40 8.41 -10.35
C ASP A 39 11.07 7.65 -10.17
N ALA A 40 10.70 7.39 -8.92
CA ALA A 40 9.43 6.75 -8.58
C ALA A 40 8.22 7.56 -9.06
N ILE A 41 8.21 8.88 -8.84
CA ILE A 41 7.14 9.78 -9.30
C ILE A 41 7.08 9.79 -10.83
N ASN A 42 8.21 9.89 -11.52
CA ASN A 42 8.23 9.87 -12.97
C ASN A 42 7.73 8.54 -13.54
N MET A 43 8.15 7.42 -12.96
CA MET A 43 7.68 6.08 -13.33
C MET A 43 6.18 5.94 -13.12
N PHE A 44 5.66 6.43 -11.99
CA PHE A 44 4.23 6.46 -11.71
C PHE A 44 3.44 7.20 -12.80
N LEU A 45 3.91 8.39 -13.22
CA LEU A 45 3.24 9.18 -14.26
C LEU A 45 3.27 8.49 -15.62
N ILE A 46 4.43 7.97 -16.03
CA ILE A 46 4.57 7.22 -17.29
C ILE A 46 3.63 6.01 -17.28
N LYS A 47 3.64 5.25 -16.18
CA LYS A 47 2.80 4.06 -16.09
C LYS A 47 1.32 4.38 -16.10
N SER A 48 0.93 5.47 -15.43
CA SER A 48 -0.46 5.95 -15.41
C SER A 48 -0.97 6.26 -16.82
N ILE A 49 -0.12 6.86 -17.66
CA ILE A 49 -0.43 7.15 -19.06
C ILE A 49 -0.60 5.84 -19.85
N GLU A 50 0.33 4.90 -19.71
CA GLU A 50 0.28 3.61 -20.41
C GLU A 50 -0.99 2.80 -20.10
N VAL A 51 -1.43 2.79 -18.85
CA VAL A 51 -2.61 2.02 -18.43
C VAL A 51 -3.92 2.81 -18.56
N GLY A 52 -3.86 4.11 -18.88
CA GLY A 52 -5.02 4.99 -18.95
C GLY A 52 -5.72 5.24 -17.61
N GLY A 53 -4.99 5.17 -16.50
CA GLY A 53 -5.56 5.18 -15.15
C GLY A 53 -4.50 5.07 -14.05
N LEU A 54 -4.90 4.72 -12.83
CA LEU A 54 -3.95 4.54 -11.74
C LEU A 54 -3.21 3.20 -11.85
N PRO A 55 -1.87 3.19 -11.71
CA PRO A 55 -1.03 2.00 -11.85
C PRO A 55 -1.01 1.12 -10.58
N PHE A 56 -1.94 1.35 -9.65
CA PHE A 56 -2.19 0.49 -8.49
C PHE A 56 -3.69 0.38 -8.24
N ASN A 57 -4.10 -0.72 -7.60
CA ASN A 57 -5.49 -0.93 -7.22
C ASN A 57 -5.78 -0.12 -5.95
N LEU A 58 -6.72 0.83 -6.04
CA LEU A 58 -7.11 1.68 -4.91
C LEU A 58 -8.03 0.99 -3.89
N ARG A 59 -8.48 -0.23 -4.16
CA ARG A 59 -9.29 -0.98 -3.20
C ARG A 59 -8.41 -1.32 -2.01
N ALA A 60 -8.86 -0.98 -0.80
CA ALA A 60 -8.30 -1.56 0.41
C ALA A 60 -8.35 -3.08 0.22
N GLU A 61 -7.18 -3.73 0.20
CA GLU A 61 -7.14 -5.19 0.07
C GLU A 61 -7.95 -5.79 1.21
N VAL A 62 -8.87 -6.68 0.88
CA VAL A 62 -9.53 -7.51 1.89
C VAL A 62 -8.40 -8.26 2.60
N PRO A 63 -8.26 -8.13 3.93
CA PRO A 63 -7.14 -8.75 4.62
C PRO A 63 -7.15 -10.25 4.32
N SER A 64 -5.98 -10.82 4.00
CA SER A 64 -5.87 -12.27 3.78
C SER A 64 -6.49 -13.04 4.96
N TYR A 65 -6.97 -14.26 4.73
CA TYR A 65 -7.47 -15.13 5.81
C TYR A 65 -6.50 -15.18 7.00
N ARG A 66 -5.18 -15.26 6.72
CA ARG A 66 -4.15 -15.24 7.77
C ARG A 66 -4.13 -13.94 8.58
N ALA A 67 -4.31 -12.79 7.92
CA ALA A 67 -4.36 -11.49 8.60
C ALA A 67 -5.65 -11.31 9.42
N LEU A 68 -6.78 -11.87 8.95
CA LEU A 68 -8.02 -11.92 9.71
C LEU A 68 -7.90 -12.85 10.91
N ALA A 69 -7.39 -14.08 10.70
CA ALA A 69 -7.21 -15.09 11.74
C ALA A 69 -6.25 -14.65 12.84
N ALA A 70 -5.20 -13.88 12.51
CA ALA A 70 -4.30 -13.30 13.50
C ALA A 70 -4.99 -12.33 14.48
N LYS A 71 -6.16 -11.80 14.10
CA LYS A 71 -6.98 -10.90 14.94
C LYS A 71 -8.26 -11.56 15.45
N ALA A 72 -8.52 -12.81 15.06
CA ALA A 72 -9.71 -13.52 15.49
C ALA A 72 -9.56 -13.93 16.96
N TYR A 73 -10.69 -13.97 17.67
CA TYR A 73 -10.75 -14.52 19.03
C TYR A 73 -10.33 -15.99 18.99
N GLN A 74 -9.37 -16.35 19.85
CA GLN A 74 -8.93 -17.73 20.03
C GLN A 74 -9.60 -18.26 21.29
N ALA A 75 -10.60 -19.11 21.12
CA ALA A 75 -11.30 -19.67 22.25
C ALA A 75 -10.41 -20.67 23.00
N GLU A 76 -10.47 -20.65 24.33
CA GLU A 76 -9.78 -21.61 25.16
C GLU A 76 -10.49 -22.96 25.12
N LEU A 77 -9.72 -24.03 25.23
CA LEU A 77 -10.22 -25.41 25.29
C LEU A 77 -10.09 -25.90 26.73
N ASN A 78 -11.13 -26.55 27.24
CA ASN A 78 -11.06 -27.24 28.54
C ASN A 78 -10.31 -28.58 28.42
N GLU A 79 -10.16 -29.28 29.54
CA GLU A 79 -9.44 -30.58 29.60
C GLU A 79 -10.05 -31.66 28.69
N ASP A 80 -11.33 -31.55 28.37
CA ASP A 80 -12.06 -32.46 27.48
C ASP A 80 -11.99 -32.04 25.99
N GLY A 81 -11.27 -30.97 25.68
CA GLY A 81 -11.13 -30.43 24.32
C GLY A 81 -12.38 -29.69 23.83
N VAL A 82 -13.25 -29.25 24.73
CA VAL A 82 -14.45 -28.47 24.43
C VAL A 82 -14.14 -26.97 24.54
N VAL A 83 -14.66 -26.20 23.59
CA VAL A 83 -14.52 -24.74 23.54
C VAL A 83 -15.23 -24.10 24.73
N VAL A 84 -14.50 -23.27 25.50
CA VAL A 84 -15.06 -22.45 26.57
C VAL A 84 -15.34 -21.06 26.01
N LEU A 85 -16.62 -20.68 26.00
CA LEU A 85 -17.05 -19.36 25.56
C LEU A 85 -16.85 -18.33 26.70
N PRO A 86 -16.52 -17.08 26.37
CA PRO A 86 -16.58 -15.97 27.31
C PRO A 86 -17.96 -15.85 27.97
N ALA A 87 -17.98 -15.47 29.26
CA ALA A 87 -19.23 -15.33 30.01
C ALA A 87 -20.15 -14.22 29.46
N ASP A 88 -19.61 -13.23 28.75
CA ASP A 88 -20.35 -12.16 28.07
C ASP A 88 -20.98 -12.60 26.73
N TRP A 89 -20.73 -13.84 26.30
CA TRP A 89 -21.28 -14.48 25.10
C TRP A 89 -22.23 -15.63 25.41
N ALA A 90 -22.38 -15.98 26.69
CA ALA A 90 -23.53 -16.78 27.08
C ALA A 90 -24.75 -15.89 26.86
N ASP A 91 -25.48 -16.12 25.77
CA ASP A 91 -26.82 -15.56 25.62
C ASP A 91 -27.60 -16.04 26.85
N ASP A 92 -27.90 -15.10 27.76
CA ASP A 92 -28.85 -15.32 28.85
C ASP A 92 -30.23 -15.51 28.19
N ASP A 93 -30.46 -16.72 27.67
CA ASP A 93 -31.77 -17.19 27.23
C ASP A 93 -32.65 -17.33 28.49
N GLU A 94 -33.39 -16.27 28.81
CA GLU A 94 -34.50 -16.27 29.78
C GLU A 94 -35.82 -16.70 29.12
#